data_AF-A0A1J5X4P4-F1
#
_entry.id   AF-A0A1J5X4P4-F1
#
_cell.length_a   1.000
_cell.length_b   1.000
_cell.length_c   1.000
_cell.angle_alpha   90.00
_cell.angle_beta   90.00
_cell.angle_gamma   90.00
#
_symmetry.space_group_name_H-M   'P 1'
#
loop_
_entity.id
_entity.type
_entity.pdbx_description
1 polymer ?
#
loop_
_entity_poly.entity_id
_entity_poly.type
_entity_poly.pdbx_seq_one_letter_code
_entity_poly.pdbx_strand_id
1 'polypeptide(L)'
;FLEEENSSLWIGSVKGLDLRGYAVELFPKLRLSEESEIEKLSLDSDSPVEISEMLEMENSSIWVGKMKKVSLTGSSVEILPKLRFHYENVMEKLEMDAYDPGHITSILKTENNSICVGKVKSLKVGGYAVGILPKLKIHM
;
A
#
# COMPACT_ATOMS: atom_id res chain seq x y z
N PHE A 1 -27.33 3.83 -3.56
CA PHE A 1 -26.48 2.73 -3.05
C PHE A 1 -25.60 3.35 -2.00
N LEU A 2 -25.74 2.91 -0.74
CA LEU A 2 -25.04 3.48 0.39
C LEU A 2 -23.61 2.93 0.39
N GLU A 3 -22.62 3.81 0.26
CA GLU A 3 -21.23 3.50 0.59
C GLU A 3 -21.16 3.21 2.09
N GLU A 4 -20.98 1.95 2.48
CA GLU A 4 -20.49 1.67 3.82
C GLU A 4 -19.06 2.23 3.91
N GLU A 5 -18.87 3.25 4.75
CA GLU A 5 -17.55 3.70 5.13
C GLU A 5 -16.81 2.53 5.77
N ASN A 6 -15.93 1.87 5.01
CA ASN A 6 -15.14 0.73 5.49
C ASN A 6 -14.34 1.06 6.76
N SER A 7 -14.01 2.32 7.03
CA SER A 7 -13.23 2.79 8.18
C SER A 7 -14.01 2.88 9.51
N SER A 8 -14.63 1.78 9.96
CA SER A 8 -15.45 1.74 11.18
C SER A 8 -14.65 1.53 12.48
N LEU A 9 -13.40 1.05 12.40
CA LEU A 9 -12.57 0.73 13.56
C LEU A 9 -11.55 1.83 13.85
N TRP A 10 -11.82 2.66 14.86
CA TRP A 10 -10.87 3.65 15.34
C TRP A 10 -9.79 3.01 16.21
N ILE A 11 -8.53 3.15 15.80
CA ILE A 11 -7.37 2.57 16.51
C ILE A 11 -6.59 3.59 17.35
N GLY A 12 -7.10 4.82 17.48
CA GLY A 12 -6.42 5.89 18.22
C GLY A 12 -5.16 6.40 17.51
N SER A 13 -4.19 6.88 18.31
CA SER A 13 -2.87 7.29 17.81
C SER A 13 -1.94 6.08 17.79
N VAL A 14 -1.54 5.66 16.58
CA VAL A 14 -0.56 4.59 16.40
C VAL A 14 0.71 5.13 15.76
N LYS A 15 1.86 4.72 16.29
CA LYS A 15 3.16 5.09 15.75
C LYS A 15 3.51 4.30 14.49
N GLY A 16 3.11 3.03 14.45
CA GLY A 16 3.29 2.16 13.30
C GLY A 16 2.30 1.01 13.30
N LEU A 17 2.04 0.47 12.12
CA LEU A 17 1.11 -0.61 11.88
C LEU A 17 1.83 -1.73 11.13
N ASP A 18 1.80 -2.95 11.69
CA ASP A 18 2.34 -4.17 11.08
C ASP A 18 1.21 -5.19 11.00
N LEU A 19 0.74 -5.48 9.78
CA LEU A 19 -0.33 -6.45 9.51
C LEU A 19 0.23 -7.57 8.65
N ARG A 20 -0.09 -8.81 9.02
CA ARG A 20 0.41 -10.01 8.34
C ARG A 20 -0.69 -10.99 8.00
N GLY A 21 -0.54 -11.69 6.88
CA GLY A 21 -1.51 -12.64 6.35
C GLY A 21 -2.90 -12.01 6.22
N TYR A 22 -3.95 -12.73 6.62
CA TYR A 22 -5.34 -12.23 6.61
C TYR A 22 -5.58 -10.92 7.37
N ALA A 23 -4.70 -10.52 8.29
CA ALA A 23 -4.85 -9.24 8.97
C ALA A 23 -4.66 -8.04 8.01
N VAL A 24 -4.04 -8.24 6.84
CA VAL A 24 -3.87 -7.20 5.82
C VAL A 24 -5.23 -6.70 5.32
N GLU A 25 -6.24 -7.56 5.17
CA GLU A 25 -7.61 -7.18 4.78
C GLU A 25 -8.34 -6.33 5.82
N LEU A 26 -7.82 -6.25 7.05
CA LEU A 26 -8.34 -5.30 8.04
C LEU A 26 -7.88 -3.87 7.74
N PHE A 27 -6.81 -3.66 6.97
CA PHE A 27 -6.23 -2.34 6.75
C PHE A 27 -7.23 -1.29 6.26
N PRO A 28 -8.04 -1.53 5.20
CA PRO A 28 -9.05 -0.56 4.76
C PRO A 28 -10.13 -0.28 5.82
N LYS A 29 -10.27 -1.19 6.80
CA LYS A 29 -11.26 -1.11 7.87
C LYS A 29 -10.78 -0.27 9.07
N LEU A 30 -9.48 0.04 9.13
CA LEU A 30 -8.88 0.83 10.19
C LEU A 30 -8.97 2.33 9.87
N ARG A 31 -9.52 3.11 10.79
CA ARG A 31 -9.56 4.57 10.68
C ARG A 31 -8.27 5.18 11.24
N LEU A 32 -7.41 5.64 10.34
CA LEU A 32 -6.23 6.44 10.66
C LEU A 32 -6.66 7.90 10.82
N SER A 33 -6.23 8.57 11.89
CA SER A 33 -6.52 10.00 12.07
C SER A 33 -5.78 10.82 11.00
N GLU A 34 -6.46 11.79 10.38
CA GLU A 34 -5.87 12.68 9.36
C GLU A 34 -4.67 13.47 9.89
N GLU A 35 -4.64 13.73 11.19
CA GLU A 35 -3.57 14.45 11.88
C GLU A 35 -2.43 13.54 12.36
N SER A 36 -2.61 12.22 12.31
CA SER A 36 -1.62 11.28 12.81
C SER A 36 -0.54 11.02 11.75
N GLU A 37 0.66 11.55 11.97
CA GLU A 37 1.85 11.12 11.23
C GLU A 37 2.22 9.69 11.64
N ILE A 38 1.73 8.69 10.90
CA ILE A 38 2.14 7.30 11.11
C ILE A 38 3.57 7.14 10.57
N GLU A 39 4.45 6.67 11.43
CA GLU A 39 5.86 6.52 11.06
C GLU A 39 6.10 5.34 10.13
N LYS A 40 5.30 4.28 10.27
CA LYS A 40 5.50 3.03 9.51
C LYS A 40 4.20 2.29 9.23
N LEU A 41 3.98 1.93 7.97
CA LEU A 41 3.04 0.90 7.54
C LEU A 41 3.82 -0.30 7.00
N SER A 42 3.50 -1.50 7.48
CA SER A 42 4.10 -2.77 7.08
C SER A 42 2.98 -3.76 6.79
N LEU A 43 2.88 -4.21 5.54
CA LEU A 43 1.88 -5.18 5.09
C LEU A 43 2.62 -6.37 4.47
N ASP A 44 2.36 -7.54 5.00
CA ASP A 44 3.03 -8.78 4.62
C ASP A 44 1.98 -9.86 4.38
N SER A 45 1.93 -10.41 3.16
CA SER A 45 1.06 -11.55 2.88
C SER A 45 1.74 -12.47 1.89
N ASP A 46 1.57 -13.76 2.10
CA ASP A 46 2.23 -14.79 1.30
C ASP A 46 1.31 -15.38 0.24
N SER A 47 0.01 -15.08 0.32
CA SER A 47 -1.00 -15.57 -0.61
C SER A 47 -1.92 -14.45 -1.09
N PRO A 48 -2.31 -14.42 -2.38
CA PRO A 48 -3.31 -13.48 -2.90
C PRO A 48 -4.68 -13.64 -2.24
N VAL A 49 -4.97 -14.83 -1.67
CA VAL A 49 -6.23 -15.09 -0.93
C VAL A 49 -6.32 -14.23 0.33
N GLU A 50 -5.19 -13.84 0.93
CA GLU A 50 -5.14 -13.03 2.15
C GLU A 50 -5.39 -11.54 1.90
N ILE A 51 -5.47 -11.13 0.63
CA ILE A 51 -5.69 -9.74 0.20
C ILE A 51 -6.80 -9.65 -0.86
N SER A 52 -7.58 -10.70 -1.02
CA SER A 52 -8.58 -10.85 -2.08
C SER A 52 -9.58 -9.71 -2.08
N GLU A 53 -10.10 -9.32 -0.91
CA GLU A 53 -11.04 -8.20 -0.77
C GLU A 53 -10.40 -6.88 -1.24
N MET A 54 -9.10 -6.69 -0.96
CA MET A 54 -8.39 -5.46 -1.34
C MET A 54 -8.09 -5.40 -2.84
N LEU A 55 -7.86 -6.54 -3.49
CA LEU A 55 -7.60 -6.59 -4.93
C LEU A 55 -8.83 -6.19 -5.77
N GLU A 56 -10.03 -6.44 -5.25
CA GLU A 56 -11.31 -6.06 -5.84
C GLU A 56 -11.61 -4.56 -5.71
N MET A 57 -10.95 -3.85 -4.79
CA MET A 57 -11.15 -2.42 -4.60
C MET A 57 -10.70 -1.60 -5.80
N GLU A 58 -11.28 -0.42 -5.98
CA GLU A 58 -10.84 0.51 -7.02
C GLU A 58 -9.42 1.03 -6.74
N ASN A 59 -8.69 1.38 -7.80
CA ASN A 59 -7.36 1.98 -7.65
C ASN A 59 -7.48 3.32 -6.91
N SER A 60 -6.53 3.60 -6.01
CA SER A 60 -6.53 4.81 -5.18
C SER A 60 -7.80 5.02 -4.32
N SER A 61 -8.48 3.93 -3.94
CA SER A 61 -9.65 3.99 -3.04
C SER A 61 -9.28 3.97 -1.55
N ILE A 62 -8.15 3.36 -1.19
CA ILE A 62 -7.74 3.18 0.20
C ILE A 62 -6.90 4.38 0.64
N TRP A 63 -7.47 5.27 1.43
CA TRP A 63 -6.74 6.43 1.96
C TRP A 63 -5.73 6.02 3.04
N VAL A 64 -4.44 6.30 2.80
CA VAL A 64 -3.37 6.00 3.77
C VAL A 64 -2.75 7.24 4.41
N GLY A 65 -3.18 8.44 4.02
CA GLY A 65 -2.70 9.70 4.61
C GLY A 65 -1.23 10.01 4.32
N LYS A 66 -0.55 10.59 5.31
CA LYS A 66 0.89 10.93 5.29
C LYS A 66 1.67 9.81 6.01
N MET A 67 2.61 9.19 5.32
CA MET A 67 3.39 8.03 5.79
C MET A 67 4.88 8.30 5.65
N LYS A 68 5.65 8.11 6.73
CA LYS A 68 7.12 8.21 6.64
C LYS A 68 7.73 6.98 5.97
N LYS A 69 7.24 5.78 6.28
CA LYS A 69 7.76 4.52 5.74
C LYS A 69 6.64 3.56 5.37
N VAL A 70 6.74 2.95 4.20
CA VAL A 70 5.83 1.88 3.75
C VAL A 70 6.67 0.68 3.33
N SER A 71 6.28 -0.51 3.80
CA SER A 71 6.87 -1.79 3.43
C SER A 71 5.77 -2.73 2.97
N LEU A 72 5.87 -3.23 1.75
CA LEU A 72 4.97 -4.24 1.18
C LEU A 72 5.79 -5.50 0.84
N THR A 73 5.41 -6.64 1.40
CA THR A 73 6.11 -7.91 1.19
C THR A 73 5.16 -8.96 0.64
N GLY A 74 5.65 -9.79 -0.28
CA GLY A 74 4.89 -10.89 -0.86
C GLY A 74 3.73 -10.40 -1.72
N SER A 75 2.58 -11.07 -1.62
CA SER A 75 1.34 -10.74 -2.33
C SER A 75 0.83 -9.34 -1.98
N SER A 76 1.15 -8.81 -0.79
CA SER A 76 0.78 -7.43 -0.42
C SER A 76 1.33 -6.36 -1.36
N VAL A 77 2.35 -6.67 -2.18
CA VAL A 77 2.82 -5.74 -3.21
C VAL A 77 1.71 -5.39 -4.21
N GLU A 78 0.82 -6.33 -4.54
CA GLU A 78 -0.29 -6.13 -5.49
C GLU A 78 -1.30 -5.06 -5.06
N ILE A 79 -1.38 -4.73 -3.77
CA ILE A 79 -2.32 -3.71 -3.27
C ILE A 79 -1.81 -2.29 -3.51
N LEU A 80 -0.55 -2.09 -3.94
CA LEU A 80 0.04 -0.77 -4.11
C LEU A 80 -0.83 0.19 -4.96
N PRO A 81 -1.42 -0.21 -6.11
CA PRO A 81 -2.30 0.67 -6.90
C PRO A 81 -3.59 1.06 -6.17
N LYS A 82 -3.99 0.31 -5.15
CA LYS A 82 -5.20 0.54 -4.35
C LYS A 82 -4.99 1.63 -3.30
N LEU A 83 -3.74 1.85 -2.90
CA LEU A 83 -3.37 2.83 -1.88
C LEU A 83 -3.37 4.26 -2.46
N ARG A 84 -4.01 5.18 -1.75
CA ARG A 84 -4.02 6.62 -2.03
C ARG A 84 -3.24 7.37 -0.96
N PHE A 85 -2.08 7.87 -1.36
CA PHE A 85 -1.24 8.74 -0.55
C PHE A 85 -1.70 10.19 -0.61
N HIS A 86 -1.48 10.95 0.46
CA HIS A 86 -1.66 12.39 0.42
C HIS A 86 -0.74 13.03 -0.64
N TYR A 87 -1.22 14.04 -1.38
CA TYR A 87 -0.45 14.64 -2.48
C TYR A 87 0.88 15.28 -2.01
N GLU A 88 0.89 15.86 -0.81
CA GLU A 88 2.09 16.38 -0.12
C GLU A 88 2.90 15.30 0.61
N ASN A 89 2.60 14.01 0.43
CA ASN A 89 3.31 12.97 1.16
C ASN A 89 4.79 12.97 0.76
N VAL A 90 5.66 13.20 1.74
CA VAL A 90 7.12 13.09 1.61
C VAL A 90 7.57 11.88 2.41
N MET A 91 7.61 10.73 1.72
CA MET A 91 8.00 9.45 2.31
C MET A 91 9.52 9.37 2.41
N GLU A 92 10.01 8.94 3.58
CA GLU A 92 11.42 8.63 3.76
C GLU A 92 11.81 7.35 3.04
N LYS A 93 10.95 6.33 3.09
CA LYS A 93 11.26 5.02 2.50
C LYS A 93 10.01 4.28 1.99
N LEU A 94 10.05 3.89 0.72
CA LEU A 94 9.17 2.87 0.15
C LEU A 94 9.98 1.59 -0.07
N GLU A 95 9.53 0.49 0.53
CA GLU A 95 10.13 -0.84 0.37
C GLU A 95 9.11 -1.81 -0.21
N MET A 96 9.51 -2.54 -1.25
CA MET A 96 8.70 -3.58 -1.87
C MET A 96 9.57 -4.81 -2.12
N ASP A 97 9.13 -5.97 -1.65
CA ASP A 97 9.82 -7.24 -1.89
C ASP A 97 8.84 -8.30 -2.34
N ALA A 98 9.03 -8.81 -3.56
CA ALA A 98 8.18 -9.84 -4.15
C ALA A 98 9.04 -11.04 -4.51
N TYR A 99 8.84 -12.15 -3.81
CA TYR A 99 9.61 -13.37 -4.01
C TYR A 99 9.01 -14.33 -5.06
N ASP A 100 7.77 -14.10 -5.50
CA ASP A 100 7.08 -14.85 -6.56
C ASP A 100 6.59 -13.89 -7.67
N PRO A 101 6.69 -14.25 -8.97
CA PRO A 101 6.19 -13.40 -10.05
C PRO A 101 4.67 -13.16 -10.00
N GLY A 102 3.92 -14.07 -9.38
CA GLY A 102 2.49 -13.94 -9.10
C GLY A 102 2.17 -12.73 -8.23
N HIS A 103 3.11 -12.23 -7.42
CA HIS A 103 2.91 -11.10 -6.50
C HIS A 103 2.92 -9.71 -7.17
N ILE A 104 3.10 -9.65 -8.49
CA ILE A 104 3.13 -8.40 -9.25
C ILE A 104 2.28 -8.45 -10.53
N THR A 105 1.58 -9.57 -10.76
CA THR A 105 0.99 -9.87 -12.06
C THR A 105 -0.11 -8.87 -12.42
N SER A 106 -0.90 -8.42 -11.45
CA SER A 106 -1.91 -7.37 -11.67
C SER A 106 -1.27 -6.02 -11.99
N ILE A 107 -0.17 -5.67 -11.31
CA ILE A 107 0.54 -4.40 -11.50
C ILE A 107 1.21 -4.31 -12.86
N LEU A 108 1.80 -5.40 -13.37
CA LEU A 108 2.45 -5.39 -14.67
C LEU A 108 1.51 -5.02 -15.84
N LYS A 109 0.20 -5.24 -15.65
CA LYS A 109 -0.85 -4.91 -16.62
C LYS A 109 -1.25 -3.43 -16.59
N THR A 110 -0.82 -2.65 -15.60
CA THR A 110 -1.12 -1.22 -15.55
C THR A 110 -0.26 -0.44 -16.53
N GLU A 111 -0.69 0.78 -16.85
CA GLU A 111 0.11 1.70 -17.66
C GLU A 111 1.40 2.12 -16.91
N ASN A 112 2.40 2.57 -17.66
CA ASN A 112 3.60 3.12 -17.06
C ASN A 112 3.29 4.46 -16.39
N ASN A 113 3.94 4.74 -15.26
CA ASN A 113 3.70 5.94 -14.44
C ASN A 113 2.23 6.12 -13.98
N SER A 114 1.46 5.04 -13.83
CA SER A 114 0.05 5.11 -13.39
C SER A 114 -0.11 5.06 -11.87
N ILE A 115 0.90 4.59 -11.12
CA ILE A 115 0.82 4.39 -9.67
C ILE A 115 1.49 5.57 -8.95
N CYS A 116 0.70 6.45 -8.34
CA CYS A 116 1.22 7.62 -7.63
C CYS A 116 1.56 7.29 -6.17
N VAL A 117 2.82 7.48 -5.77
CA VAL A 117 3.29 7.24 -4.39
C VAL A 117 3.78 8.52 -3.68
N GLY A 118 3.62 9.68 -4.33
CA GLY A 118 4.11 10.97 -3.83
C GLY A 118 5.62 11.14 -3.99
N LYS A 119 6.25 11.88 -3.07
CA LYS A 119 7.71 12.04 -3.01
C LYS A 119 8.32 10.93 -2.18
N VAL A 120 9.36 10.26 -2.68
CA VAL A 120 10.04 9.16 -2.00
C VAL A 120 11.54 9.44 -1.94
N LYS A 121 12.11 9.56 -0.74
CA LYS A 121 13.56 9.80 -0.56
C LYS A 121 14.41 8.56 -0.82
N SER A 122 13.94 7.39 -0.41
CA SER A 122 14.62 6.11 -0.59
C SER A 122 13.63 5.07 -1.10
N LEU A 123 13.90 4.51 -2.29
CA LEU A 123 13.16 3.38 -2.83
C LEU A 123 14.03 2.12 -2.71
N LYS A 124 13.51 1.09 -2.04
CA LYS A 124 14.14 -0.24 -1.98
C LYS A 124 13.20 -1.25 -2.63
N VAL A 125 13.70 -1.94 -3.66
CA VAL A 125 12.95 -2.98 -4.36
C VAL A 125 13.75 -4.28 -4.34
N GLY A 126 13.07 -5.39 -4.02
CA GLY A 126 13.63 -6.73 -3.95
C GLY A 126 12.88 -7.71 -4.86
N GLY A 127 13.59 -8.73 -5.33
CA GLY A 127 13.02 -9.81 -6.13
C GLY A 127 12.32 -9.34 -7.40
N TYR A 128 11.12 -9.86 -7.65
CA TYR A 128 10.30 -9.53 -8.80
C TYR A 128 9.73 -8.10 -8.73
N ALA A 129 9.71 -7.44 -7.56
CA ALA A 129 9.18 -6.09 -7.41
C ALA A 129 9.95 -5.05 -8.25
N VAL A 130 11.16 -5.37 -8.72
CA VAL A 130 11.90 -4.57 -9.72
C VAL A 130 11.07 -4.32 -10.99
N GLY A 131 10.20 -5.27 -11.39
CA GLY A 131 9.31 -5.13 -12.54
C GLY A 131 8.26 -4.03 -12.40
N ILE A 132 8.02 -3.54 -11.18
CA ILE A 132 7.05 -2.47 -10.89
C ILE A 132 7.64 -1.09 -11.14
N LEU A 133 8.97 -0.93 -11.18
CA LEU A 133 9.61 0.38 -11.30
C LEU A 133 9.05 1.25 -12.45
N PRO A 134 8.82 0.73 -13.68
CA PRO A 134 8.25 1.54 -14.76
C PRO A 134 6.79 1.98 -14.53
N LYS A 135 6.09 1.34 -13.59
CA LYS A 135 4.68 1.61 -13.25
C LYS A 135 4.53 2.73 -12.22
N LEU A 136 5.59 3.02 -11.46
CA LEU A 136 5.58 4.04 -10.41
C LEU A 136 5.71 5.45 -11.00
N LYS A 137 4.89 6.36 -10.48
CA LYS A 137 5.02 7.80 -10.63
C LYS A 137 5.51 8.38 -9.30
N ILE A 138 6.80 8.63 -9.23
CA ILE A 138 7.46 9.25 -8.08
C ILE A 138 7.70 10.72 -8.41
N HIS A 139 7.16 11.62 -7.58
CA HIS A 139 7.46 13.04 -7.70
C HIS A 139 8.85 13.30 -7.08
N MET A 140 9.73 13.99 -7.82
CA MET A 140 11.00 14.48 -7.28
C MET A 140 10.80 15.83 -6.56
#